data_AF-A0A2M7E080-F1
#
_entry.id   AF-A0A2M7E080-F1
#
_cell.length_a   1.000
_cell.length_b   1.000
_cell.length_c   1.000
_cell.angle_alpha   90.00
_cell.angle_beta   90.00
_cell.angle_gamma   90.00
#
_symmetry.space_group_name_H-M   'P 1'
#
loop_
_entity.id
_entity.type
_entity.pdbx_description
1 polymer ?
#
loop_
_entity_poly.entity_id
_entity_poly.type
_entity_poly.pdbx_seq_one_letter_code
_entity_poly.pdbx_strand_id
1 'polypeptide(L)'
;MNGKIETVKAWIEKGDHDLGTAQITYLHIPKYRDTIAFHCQQAGEKYLKSYLIFLEIPFKRTHDLIFILGLISQKNNVTKETYDKAAELKNFAVEIRYPDTIIDLSEQDIQKAILLAKEFREYVLSRMEITMDYDSI
;
A
#
# COMPACT_ATOMS: atom_id res chain seq x y z
N MET A 1 25.01 -6.90 4.90
CA MET A 1 24.02 -6.07 5.64
C MET A 1 23.53 -4.87 4.82
N ASN A 2 24.38 -4.14 4.09
CA ASN A 2 23.94 -3.00 3.25
C ASN A 2 22.93 -3.35 2.14
N GLY A 3 23.16 -4.44 1.40
CA GLY A 3 22.28 -4.80 0.27
C GLY A 3 20.83 -5.10 0.66
N LYS A 4 20.56 -5.54 1.90
CA LYS A 4 19.18 -5.75 2.39
C LYS A 4 18.46 -4.43 2.56
N ILE A 5 19.08 -3.47 3.25
CA ILE A 5 18.46 -2.16 3.48
C ILE A 5 18.28 -1.40 2.17
N GLU A 6 19.24 -1.49 1.24
CA GLU A 6 19.08 -0.94 -0.11
C GLU A 6 17.88 -1.56 -0.84
N THR A 7 17.71 -2.88 -0.74
CA THR A 7 16.53 -3.56 -1.31
C THR A 7 15.23 -3.07 -0.67
N VAL A 8 15.18 -2.94 0.67
CA VAL A 8 14.01 -2.43 1.40
C VAL A 8 13.66 -1.01 0.92
N LYS A 9 14.66 -0.12 0.83
CA LYS A 9 14.47 1.26 0.35
C LYS A 9 13.95 1.30 -1.09
N ALA A 10 14.50 0.48 -1.98
CA ALA A 10 14.03 0.41 -3.36
C ALA A 10 12.56 -0.05 -3.48
N TRP A 11 12.09 -0.92 -2.58
CA TRP A 11 10.68 -1.30 -2.51
C TRP A 11 9.78 -0.17 -1.98
N ILE A 12 10.27 0.58 -0.99
CA ILE A 12 9.56 1.77 -0.47
C ILE A 12 9.46 2.83 -1.57
N GLU A 13 10.54 3.16 -2.27
CA GLU A 13 10.52 4.10 -3.41
C GLU A 13 9.50 3.69 -4.48
N LYS A 14 9.39 2.38 -4.78
CA LYS A 14 8.38 1.90 -5.73
C LYS A 14 6.95 2.05 -5.21
N GLY A 15 6.73 1.95 -3.90
CA GLY A 15 5.44 2.27 -3.29
C GLY A 15 5.16 3.77 -3.30
N ASP A 16 6.19 4.60 -3.05
CA ASP A 16 6.11 6.06 -3.08
C ASP A 16 5.72 6.56 -4.48
N HIS A 17 6.24 5.94 -5.54
CA HIS A 17 5.84 6.24 -6.91
C HIS A 17 4.35 5.94 -7.18
N ASP A 18 3.80 4.85 -6.64
CA ASP A 18 2.37 4.58 -6.79
C ASP A 18 1.54 5.60 -6.00
N LEU A 19 1.93 5.87 -4.75
CA LEU A 19 1.21 6.82 -3.91
C LEU A 19 1.23 8.23 -4.51
N GLY A 20 2.38 8.69 -5.01
CA GLY A 20 2.50 9.95 -5.74
C GLY A 20 1.66 9.97 -7.02
N THR A 21 1.62 8.86 -7.77
CA THR A 21 0.74 8.73 -8.94
C THR A 21 -0.73 8.83 -8.57
N ALA A 22 -1.15 8.18 -7.49
CA ALA A 22 -2.51 8.28 -6.96
C ALA A 22 -2.87 9.72 -6.57
N GLN A 23 -1.96 10.42 -5.87
CA GLN A 23 -2.16 11.82 -5.45
C GLN A 23 -2.26 12.78 -6.64
N ILE A 24 -1.34 12.69 -7.61
CA ILE A 24 -1.37 13.52 -8.82
C ILE A 24 -2.61 13.25 -9.66
N THR A 25 -3.00 11.98 -9.80
CA THR A 25 -4.22 11.62 -10.54
C THR A 25 -5.45 12.16 -9.83
N TYR A 26 -5.52 12.06 -8.51
CA TYR A 26 -6.60 12.66 -7.73
C TYR A 26 -6.67 14.18 -7.90
N LEU A 27 -5.53 14.86 -7.90
CA LEU A 27 -5.47 16.32 -8.05
C LEU A 27 -5.90 16.81 -9.43
N HIS A 28 -5.47 16.14 -10.49
CA HIS A 28 -5.67 16.61 -11.87
C HIS A 28 -6.80 15.92 -12.63
N ILE A 29 -7.13 14.68 -12.27
CA ILE A 29 -8.13 13.84 -12.93
C ILE A 29 -8.92 13.02 -11.90
N PRO A 30 -9.62 13.65 -10.93
CA PRO A 30 -10.29 12.97 -9.81
C PRO A 30 -11.36 11.94 -10.24
N LYS A 31 -11.82 12.02 -11.49
CA LYS A 31 -12.75 11.04 -12.08
C LYS A 31 -12.11 9.67 -12.37
N TYR A 32 -10.78 9.55 -12.42
CA TYR A 32 -10.07 8.28 -12.64
C TYR A 32 -9.94 7.49 -11.32
N ARG A 33 -11.08 7.28 -10.67
CA ARG A 33 -11.19 6.69 -9.33
C ARG A 33 -10.63 5.27 -9.28
N ASP A 34 -10.87 4.51 -10.34
CA ASP A 34 -10.32 3.18 -10.58
C ASP A 34 -8.79 3.15 -10.52
N THR A 35 -8.17 4.07 -11.25
CA THR A 35 -6.72 4.21 -11.37
C THR A 35 -6.11 4.67 -10.06
N ILE A 36 -6.76 5.62 -9.39
CA ILE A 36 -6.31 6.13 -8.08
C ILE A 36 -6.34 4.99 -7.04
N ALA A 37 -7.46 4.27 -6.91
CA ALA A 37 -7.59 3.16 -5.97
C ALA A 37 -6.60 2.02 -6.26
N PHE A 38 -6.38 1.70 -7.54
CA PHE A 38 -5.38 0.72 -7.97
C PHE A 38 -3.98 1.09 -7.48
N HIS A 39 -3.55 2.33 -7.69
CA HIS A 39 -2.23 2.77 -7.23
C HIS A 39 -2.13 2.82 -5.70
N CYS A 40 -3.19 3.20 -4.97
CA CYS A 40 -3.20 3.12 -3.52
C CYS A 40 -2.98 1.69 -3.00
N GLN A 41 -3.63 0.69 -3.60
CA GLN A 41 -3.43 -0.72 -3.23
C GLN A 41 -2.01 -1.20 -3.56
N GLN A 42 -1.48 -0.84 -4.72
CA GLN A 42 -0.11 -1.19 -5.12
C GLN A 42 0.94 -0.57 -4.20
N ALA A 43 0.73 0.68 -3.75
CA ALA A 43 1.56 1.34 -2.77
C ALA A 43 1.58 0.54 -1.45
N GLY A 44 0.39 0.28 -0.88
CA GLY A 44 0.26 -0.50 0.35
C GLY A 44 0.91 -1.88 0.27
N GLU A 45 0.75 -2.58 -0.85
CA GLU A 45 1.36 -3.88 -1.08
C GLU A 45 2.90 -3.80 -1.09
N LYS A 46 3.47 -2.82 -1.79
CA LYS A 46 4.93 -2.64 -1.88
C LYS A 46 5.54 -2.26 -0.54
N TYR A 47 4.86 -1.42 0.24
CA TYR A 47 5.28 -1.10 1.61
C TYR A 47 5.30 -2.36 2.49
N LEU A 48 4.22 -3.13 2.51
CA LEU A 48 4.19 -4.34 3.34
C LEU A 48 5.22 -5.40 2.87
N LYS A 49 5.47 -5.51 1.57
CA LYS A 49 6.52 -6.38 1.02
C LYS A 49 7.92 -5.90 1.41
N SER A 50 8.19 -4.59 1.45
CA SER A 50 9.46 -4.07 1.96
C SER A 50 9.69 -4.51 3.40
N TYR A 51 8.63 -4.52 4.22
CA TYR A 51 8.71 -5.00 5.59
C TYR A 51 8.93 -6.51 5.70
N LEU A 52 8.32 -7.33 4.84
CA LEU A 52 8.65 -8.76 4.75
C LEU A 52 10.13 -9.00 4.42
N ILE A 53 10.71 -8.21 3.52
CA ILE A 53 12.14 -8.28 3.17
C ILE A 53 12.99 -7.92 4.39
N PHE A 54 12.64 -6.86 5.10
CA PHE A 54 13.33 -6.44 6.31
C PHE A 54 13.34 -7.54 7.38
N LEU A 55 12.18 -8.19 7.58
CA LEU A 55 11.97 -9.32 8.49
C LEU A 55 12.54 -10.66 7.97
N GLU A 56 13.11 -10.68 6.77
CA GLU A 56 13.66 -11.89 6.12
C GLU A 56 12.62 -13.02 6.02
N ILE A 57 11.40 -12.65 5.64
CA ILE A 57 10.30 -13.59 5.39
C ILE A 57 10.14 -13.75 3.87
N PRO A 58 10.35 -14.96 3.32
CA PRO A 58 10.12 -15.20 1.90
C PRO A 58 8.63 -15.12 1.57
N PHE A 59 8.30 -14.54 0.42
CA PHE A 59 6.93 -14.45 -0.07
C PHE A 59 6.86 -14.78 -1.56
N LYS A 60 5.72 -15.34 -1.99
CA LYS A 60 5.41 -15.53 -3.40
C LYS A 60 4.80 -14.25 -3.96
N ARG A 61 4.82 -14.09 -5.30
CA ARG A 61 4.09 -13.00 -5.96
C ARG A 61 2.59 -13.16 -5.71
N THR A 62 2.05 -12.30 -4.85
CA THR A 62 0.63 -12.19 -4.50
C THR A 62 0.29 -10.70 -4.33
N HIS A 63 -0.97 -10.36 -4.59
CA HIS A 63 -1.55 -9.03 -4.41
C HIS A 63 -2.49 -8.95 -3.20
N ASP A 64 -2.50 -9.97 -2.34
CA ASP A 64 -3.38 -10.03 -1.19
C ASP A 64 -2.72 -9.42 0.06
N LEU A 65 -3.13 -8.19 0.40
CA LEU A 65 -2.67 -7.46 1.58
C LEU A 65 -2.92 -8.23 2.89
N ILE A 66 -4.04 -8.95 3.01
CA ILE A 66 -4.38 -9.73 4.22
C ILE A 66 -3.42 -10.90 4.37
N PHE A 67 -3.12 -11.59 3.27
CA PHE A 67 -2.13 -12.66 3.28
C PHE A 67 -0.74 -12.14 3.66
N ILE A 68 -0.33 -10.99 3.14
CA ILE A 68 0.96 -10.36 3.46
C ILE A 68 1.04 -10.01 4.95
N LEU A 69 0.00 -9.41 5.53
CA LEU A 69 -0.08 -9.16 6.97
C LEU A 69 -0.05 -10.46 7.78
N GLY A 70 -0.69 -11.52 7.28
CA GLY A 70 -0.62 -12.87 7.84
C GLY A 70 0.82 -13.36 7.98
N LEU A 71 1.65 -13.16 6.96
CA LEU A 71 3.09 -13.48 7.00
C LEU A 71 3.84 -12.62 8.03
N ILE A 72 3.60 -11.30 8.06
CA ILE A 72 4.22 -10.39 9.04
C ILE A 72 3.88 -10.82 10.47
N SER A 73 2.63 -11.24 10.70
CA SER A 73 2.12 -11.64 12.02
C SER A 73 2.84 -12.83 12.63
N GLN A 74 3.56 -13.63 11.83
CA GLN A 74 4.37 -14.74 12.29
C GLN A 74 5.61 -14.30 13.09
N LYS A 75 6.11 -13.08 12.85
CA LYS A 75 7.29 -12.53 13.55
C LYS A 75 7.00 -11.32 14.41
N ASN A 76 6.01 -10.50 14.03
CA ASN A 76 5.72 -9.24 14.72
C ASN A 76 4.21 -9.08 14.92
N ASN A 77 3.79 -8.48 16.03
CA ASN A 77 2.38 -8.25 16.30
C ASN A 77 1.75 -7.32 15.24
N VAL A 78 0.65 -7.77 14.61
CA VAL A 78 -0.20 -7.00 13.69
C VAL A 78 -1.57 -6.87 14.35
N THR A 79 -2.07 -5.64 14.52
CA THR A 79 -3.35 -5.42 15.21
C THR A 79 -4.52 -5.74 14.29
N LYS A 80 -5.69 -6.01 14.88
CA LYS A 80 -6.94 -6.14 14.12
C LYS A 80 -7.21 -4.90 13.26
N GLU A 81 -6.93 -3.72 13.79
CA GLU A 81 -7.07 -2.46 13.04
C GLU A 81 -6.20 -2.43 11.77
N THR A 82 -4.96 -2.93 11.82
CA THR A 82 -4.11 -3.02 10.62
C THR A 82 -4.71 -3.98 9.58
N TYR A 83 -5.31 -5.10 10.01
CA TYR A 83 -6.03 -6.00 9.11
C TYR A 83 -7.28 -5.35 8.51
N ASP A 84 -8.06 -4.63 9.32
CA ASP A 84 -9.27 -3.94 8.87
C ASP A 84 -8.90 -2.89 7.79
N LYS A 85 -7.83 -2.11 8.00
CA LYS A 85 -7.28 -1.16 7.02
C LYS A 85 -6.85 -1.82 5.70
N ALA A 86 -6.21 -2.99 5.78
CA ALA A 86 -5.79 -3.74 4.61
C ALA A 86 -6.98 -4.31 3.82
N ALA A 87 -8.04 -4.74 4.51
CA ALA A 87 -9.26 -5.22 3.89
C ALA A 87 -9.98 -4.08 3.16
N GLU A 88 -10.10 -2.92 3.81
CA GLU A 88 -10.70 -1.71 3.24
C GLU A 88 -9.95 -1.28 1.97
N LEU A 89 -8.61 -1.16 2.04
CA LEU A 89 -7.78 -0.79 0.88
C LEU A 89 -7.87 -1.82 -0.27
N LYS A 90 -7.95 -3.11 0.06
CA LYS A 90 -8.12 -4.19 -0.93
C LYS A 90 -9.45 -4.07 -1.67
N ASN A 91 -10.54 -3.79 -0.94
CA ASN A 91 -11.88 -3.70 -1.53
C ASN A 91 -11.94 -2.59 -2.57
N PHE A 92 -11.36 -1.42 -2.27
CA PHE A 92 -11.29 -0.33 -3.24
C PHE A 92 -10.59 -0.71 -4.55
N ALA A 93 -9.57 -1.57 -4.55
CA ALA A 93 -8.89 -1.97 -5.79
C ALA A 93 -9.50 -3.18 -6.51
N VAL A 94 -10.19 -4.07 -5.78
CA VAL A 94 -10.81 -5.27 -6.36
C VAL A 94 -12.10 -4.94 -7.10
N GLU A 95 -12.86 -3.98 -6.57
CA GLU A 95 -14.22 -3.62 -7.01
C GLU A 95 -14.28 -2.96 -8.39
N ILE A 96 -13.15 -2.60 -8.98
CA ILE A 96 -13.10 -1.71 -10.17
C ILE A 96 -12.44 -2.36 -11.39
N ARG A 97 -12.16 -3.66 -11.35
CA ARG A 97 -11.33 -4.33 -12.36
C ARG A 97 -12.09 -4.83 -13.60
N TYR A 98 -13.42 -4.78 -13.59
CA TYR A 98 -14.22 -5.29 -14.69
C TYR A 98 -15.19 -4.22 -15.20
N PRO A 99 -15.24 -3.95 -16.52
CA PRO A 99 -16.17 -2.98 -17.12
C PRO A 99 -17.64 -3.25 -16.78
N ASP A 100 -17.94 -4.51 -16.47
CA ASP A 100 -19.29 -5.00 -16.16
C ASP A 100 -19.65 -4.79 -14.68
N THR A 101 -18.67 -4.40 -13.85
CA THR A 101 -18.82 -4.09 -12.42
C THR A 101 -18.78 -2.58 -12.25
N ILE A 102 -19.96 -1.96 -12.25
CA ILE A 102 -20.09 -0.53 -11.97
C ILE A 102 -20.19 -0.38 -10.45
N ILE A 103 -19.04 -0.37 -9.77
CA ILE A 103 -18.97 0.13 -8.40
C ILE A 103 -18.46 1.56 -8.49
N ASP A 104 -19.35 2.51 -8.20
CA ASP A 104 -19.01 3.93 -8.15
C ASP A 104 -18.34 4.23 -6.81
N LEU A 105 -17.01 4.25 -6.79
CA LEU A 105 -16.28 4.76 -5.64
C LEU A 105 -16.65 6.23 -5.43
N SER A 106 -16.98 6.61 -4.20
CA SER A 106 -17.20 8.01 -3.85
C SER A 106 -15.87 8.79 -3.78
N GLU A 107 -15.95 10.11 -3.72
CA GLU A 107 -14.77 10.93 -3.44
C GLU A 107 -14.19 10.59 -2.05
N GLN A 108 -15.04 10.32 -1.07
CA GLN A 108 -14.63 9.91 0.27
C GLN A 108 -13.85 8.60 0.25
N ASP A 109 -14.28 7.61 -0.56
CA ASP A 109 -13.57 6.34 -0.71
C ASP A 109 -12.16 6.54 -1.27
N ILE A 110 -12.02 7.45 -2.24
CA ILE A 110 -10.72 7.76 -2.85
C ILE A 110 -9.79 8.48 -1.87
N GLN A 111 -10.30 9.48 -1.16
CA GLN A 111 -9.53 10.15 -0.10
C GLN A 111 -9.10 9.16 0.97
N LYS A 112 -10.00 8.23 1.34
CA LYS A 112 -9.73 7.17 2.31
C LYS A 112 -8.67 6.20 1.79
N ALA A 113 -8.74 5.77 0.53
CA ALA A 113 -7.73 4.90 -0.08
C ALA A 113 -6.33 5.53 -0.06
N ILE A 114 -6.21 6.81 -0.40
CA ILE A 114 -4.94 7.58 -0.33
C ILE A 114 -4.44 7.64 1.11
N LEU A 115 -5.32 7.93 2.07
CA LEU A 115 -4.97 7.96 3.48
C LEU A 115 -4.46 6.60 3.98
N LEU A 116 -5.16 5.51 3.67
CA LEU A 116 -4.75 4.16 4.08
C LEU A 116 -3.38 3.78 3.49
N ALA A 117 -3.12 4.13 2.24
CA ALA A 117 -1.80 3.91 1.62
C ALA A 117 -0.68 4.69 2.34
N LYS A 118 -0.94 5.95 2.73
CA LYS A 118 -0.03 6.76 3.57
C LYS A 118 0.22 6.11 4.93
N GLU A 119 -0.85 5.67 5.60
CA GLU A 119 -0.73 5.00 6.89
C GLU A 119 0.09 3.70 6.81
N PHE A 120 -0.02 2.93 5.71
CA PHE A 120 0.84 1.75 5.51
C PHE A 120 2.31 2.11 5.32
N ARG A 121 2.61 3.22 4.64
CA ARG A 121 3.97 3.73 4.52
C ARG A 121 4.56 4.04 5.89
N GLU A 122 3.84 4.81 6.70
CA GLU A 122 4.26 5.19 8.06
C GLU A 122 4.37 3.97 8.98
N TYR A 123 3.43 3.03 8.88
CA TYR A 123 3.41 1.78 9.63
C TYR A 123 4.69 0.96 9.40
N VAL A 124 5.14 0.83 8.14
CA VAL A 124 6.36 0.04 7.88
C VAL A 124 7.62 0.80 8.27
N LEU A 125 7.71 2.09 7.95
CA LEU A 125 8.90 2.91 8.28
C LEU A 125 9.17 2.96 9.78
N SER A 126 8.12 3.16 10.59
CA SER A 126 8.23 3.18 12.06
C SER A 126 8.69 1.84 12.63
N ARG A 127 8.22 0.71 12.08
CA ARG A 127 8.60 -0.64 12.54
C ARG A 127 10.00 -1.06 12.12
N MET A 128 10.51 -0.49 11.04
CA MET A 128 11.86 -0.75 10.56
C MET A 128 12.88 0.26 11.10
N GLU A 129 12.42 1.32 11.77
CA GLU A 129 13.23 2.46 12.22
C GLU A 129 14.03 3.09 11.06
N ILE A 130 13.39 3.17 9.88
CA ILE A 130 13.97 3.75 8.66
C ILE A 130 13.34 5.11 8.40
N THR A 131 14.17 6.10 8.11
CA THR A 131 13.74 7.40 7.57
C THR A 131 13.93 7.43 6.06
N MET A 132 12.89 7.84 5.35
CA MET A 132 12.94 8.10 3.91
C MET A 132 12.15 9.37 3.61
N ASP A 133 12.80 10.27 2.88
CA ASP A 133 12.14 11.47 2.37
C ASP A 133 10.97 11.06 1.47
N TYR A 134 9.90 11.83 1.55
CA TYR A 134 8.74 11.68 0.69
C TYR A 134 8.46 13.04 0.09
N ASP A 135 8.54 13.13 -1.23
CA ASP A 135 8.08 14.32 -1.92
C ASP A 135 6.56 14.35 -1.81
N SER A 136 6.05 15.08 -0.82
CA SER A 136 4.62 15.33 -0.69
C SER A 136 4.21 16.22 -1.86
N ILE A 137 3.63 15.58 -2.89
CA ILE A 137 2.97 16.25 -4.01
C ILE A 137 1.60 16.78 -3.56
#